data_AF-A0A835WZ65-F1
#
_entry.id   AF-A0A835WZ65-F1
#
_cell.length_a   1.000
_cell.length_b   1.000
_cell.length_c   1.000
_cell.angle_alpha   90.00
_cell.angle_beta   90.00
_cell.angle_gamma   90.00
#
_symmetry.space_group_name_H-M   'P 1'
#
loop_
_entity.id
_entity.type
_entity.pdbx_description
1 polymer ?
#
loop_
_entity_poly.entity_id
_entity_poly.type
_entity_poly.pdbx_seq_one_letter_code
_entity_poly.pdbx_strand_id
1 'polypeptide(L)'
;MNTFGKTQPKVIPLDLSENQFQVYNKISRNYSHSFLFESLTGPEILAETSVMGFDPKIIVKGFSDRVELQHKDGTIQTIQTNNPFEELKKLLGSVSDQSHRYLGGAVGIVNYDAIRLVENIPKTHDTPEPLMEFGIYDDGILYDNVHNKLFYFYYDEDRFDQFKMLEGDFGEFQVSDIMPNMDESEFSEIVNKAKQYIYDGDVFQVVLSRKFSFDAKGDHMTLYKVLRKLNPSPYMYHMKQGSKTTIGASPEMLIRVTNDVVETFPIAGTRKITDDEEKNKQLADELLHDEKELAEHTMLVDLGRNDIGRVCKYGTVHPEELMKIKRFSHVQHIVTQVVGKLDSKYDMFDAFQAVFPAGTVSGAPKVRAMEIIDELENEARGPYAGAVGYFSYNGCCDFAIAIRSIFIDGDKGFVQSGAGIVSDSVPEYEFKETEHKAGAMLQALKEASQ
;
A
#
# COMPACT_ATOMS: atom_id res chain seq x y z
N MET A 1 -11.37 -29.79 1.59
CA MET A 1 -12.80 -29.48 1.79
C MET A 1 -13.04 -28.14 1.13
N ASN A 2 -13.90 -28.05 0.11
CA ASN A 2 -14.31 -26.77 -0.43
C ASN A 2 -15.22 -26.10 0.59
N THR A 3 -14.67 -25.19 1.40
CA THR A 3 -15.39 -24.56 2.52
C THR A 3 -16.31 -23.42 2.06
N PHE A 4 -16.28 -23.03 0.79
CA PHE A 4 -17.06 -21.92 0.27
C PHE A 4 -17.93 -22.37 -0.90
N GLY A 5 -19.25 -22.32 -0.67
CA GLY A 5 -20.26 -22.66 -1.65
C GLY A 5 -20.28 -21.69 -2.83
N LYS A 6 -20.97 -22.10 -3.90
CA LYS A 6 -21.26 -21.28 -5.09
C LYS A 6 -22.24 -20.15 -4.76
N THR A 7 -21.97 -19.31 -3.77
CA THR A 7 -22.80 -18.17 -3.44
C THR A 7 -22.28 -16.97 -4.22
N GLN A 8 -23.14 -16.41 -5.07
CA GLN A 8 -22.91 -15.10 -5.66
C GLN A 8 -23.19 -14.06 -4.58
N PRO A 9 -22.45 -12.95 -4.53
CA PRO A 9 -22.75 -11.89 -3.58
C PRO A 9 -24.11 -11.27 -3.95
N LYS A 10 -24.86 -10.88 -2.93
CA LYS A 10 -25.96 -9.93 -3.09
C LYS A 10 -25.40 -8.54 -2.87
N VAL A 11 -25.76 -7.60 -3.73
CA VAL A 11 -25.38 -6.18 -3.60
C VAL A 11 -26.67 -5.37 -3.50
N ILE A 12 -26.83 -4.65 -2.40
CA ILE A 12 -28.01 -3.82 -2.13
C ILE A 12 -27.59 -2.35 -1.98
N PRO A 13 -28.35 -1.39 -2.56
CA PRO A 13 -28.08 0.02 -2.34
C PRO A 13 -28.44 0.41 -0.89
N LEU A 14 -27.67 1.34 -0.34
CA LEU A 14 -27.92 1.91 0.98
C LEU A 14 -28.43 3.35 0.83
N ASP A 15 -29.53 3.67 1.50
CA ASP A 15 -30.08 5.02 1.55
C ASP A 15 -29.50 5.79 2.75
N LEU A 16 -28.20 6.09 2.66
CA LEU A 16 -27.47 6.87 3.65
C LEU A 16 -26.98 8.17 3.01
N SER A 17 -27.22 9.30 3.66
CA SER A 17 -26.74 10.62 3.20
C SER A 17 -25.27 10.89 3.51
N GLU A 18 -24.63 10.00 4.28
CA GLU A 18 -23.27 10.14 4.78
C GLU A 18 -22.24 9.67 3.75
N ASN A 19 -21.05 10.24 3.76
CA ASN A 19 -19.95 9.79 2.90
C ASN A 19 -19.19 8.59 3.50
N GLN A 20 -18.30 7.98 2.71
CA GLN A 20 -17.49 6.82 3.11
C GLN A 20 -16.73 7.02 4.43
N PHE A 21 -16.20 8.23 4.65
CA PHE A 21 -15.43 8.53 5.85
C PHE A 21 -16.31 8.62 7.10
N GLN A 22 -17.48 9.26 6.99
CA GLN A 22 -18.44 9.36 8.08
C GLN A 22 -18.98 7.97 8.46
N VAL A 23 -19.38 7.17 7.47
CA VAL A 23 -19.87 5.80 7.68
C VAL A 23 -18.78 4.96 8.36
N TYR A 24 -17.57 4.96 7.81
CA TYR A 24 -16.47 4.17 8.38
C TYR A 24 -16.09 4.62 9.79
N ASN A 25 -16.09 5.92 10.06
CA ASN A 25 -15.78 6.44 11.40
C ASN A 25 -16.72 5.87 12.46
N LYS A 26 -18.01 5.64 12.14
CA LYS A 26 -18.95 4.98 13.06
C LYS A 26 -18.71 3.48 13.20
N ILE A 27 -18.37 2.82 12.10
CA ILE A 27 -18.07 1.37 12.07
C ILE A 27 -16.81 1.07 12.90
N SER A 28 -15.72 1.81 12.67
CA SER A 28 -14.41 1.55 13.25
C SER A 28 -14.40 1.64 14.79
N ARG A 29 -15.43 2.27 15.41
CA ARG A 29 -15.60 2.35 16.87
C ARG A 29 -15.98 1.02 17.50
N ASN A 30 -16.70 0.17 16.78
CA ASN A 30 -17.26 -1.07 17.33
C ASN A 30 -16.41 -2.31 17.07
N TYR A 31 -15.42 -2.21 16.18
CA TYR A 31 -14.68 -3.37 15.71
C TYR A 31 -13.17 -3.20 15.91
N SER A 32 -12.52 -4.23 16.44
CA SER A 32 -11.07 -4.32 16.57
C SER A 32 -10.38 -4.56 15.23
N HIS A 33 -11.11 -5.15 14.27
CA HIS A 33 -10.67 -5.39 12.91
C HIS A 33 -11.63 -4.71 11.95
N SER A 34 -11.14 -3.70 11.25
CA SER A 34 -11.92 -2.95 10.26
C SER A 34 -10.99 -2.16 9.36
N PHE A 35 -11.44 -1.84 8.15
CA PHE A 35 -10.65 -1.06 7.20
C PHE A 35 -11.53 -0.12 6.39
N LEU A 36 -10.92 0.98 5.95
CA LEU A 36 -11.40 1.86 4.90
C LEU A 36 -10.24 2.04 3.93
N PHE A 37 -10.47 1.67 2.68
CA PHE A 37 -9.63 2.04 1.54
C PHE A 37 -10.42 3.04 0.71
N GLU A 38 -9.90 4.24 0.55
CA GLU A 38 -10.54 5.29 -0.22
C GLU A 38 -9.52 5.97 -1.12
N SER A 39 -10.03 6.66 -2.13
CA SER A 39 -9.23 7.42 -3.07
C SER A 39 -9.83 8.81 -3.14
N LEU A 40 -9.04 9.81 -2.72
CA LEU A 40 -9.53 11.19 -2.58
C LEU A 40 -9.14 12.06 -3.76
N THR A 41 -7.96 11.84 -4.32
CA THR A 41 -7.39 12.63 -5.41
C THR A 41 -6.55 11.74 -6.31
N GLY A 42 -6.44 12.11 -7.60
CA GLY A 42 -5.68 11.36 -8.59
C GLY A 42 -6.44 11.18 -9.89
N PRO A 43 -5.87 10.44 -10.85
CA PRO A 43 -6.56 10.06 -12.08
C PRO A 43 -7.87 9.34 -11.77
N GLU A 44 -8.94 9.58 -12.56
CA GLU A 44 -10.25 8.95 -12.37
C GLU A 44 -10.16 7.41 -12.25
N ILE A 45 -9.27 6.79 -13.02
CA ILE A 45 -8.97 5.34 -13.03
C ILE A 45 -8.53 4.81 -11.65
N LEU A 46 -7.92 5.66 -10.81
CA LEU A 46 -7.49 5.30 -9.46
C LEU A 46 -8.55 5.61 -8.39
N ALA A 47 -9.60 6.37 -8.74
CA ALA A 47 -10.49 7.01 -7.78
C ALA A 47 -11.95 6.54 -7.78
N GLU A 48 -12.28 5.44 -8.45
CA GLU A 48 -13.68 5.08 -8.73
C GLU A 48 -14.49 4.59 -7.51
N THR A 49 -13.88 3.83 -6.59
CA THR A 49 -14.64 3.15 -5.53
C THR A 49 -13.84 3.11 -4.23
N SER A 50 -14.49 3.47 -3.12
CA SER A 50 -13.97 3.24 -1.77
C SER A 50 -14.57 1.94 -1.20
N VAL A 51 -13.76 1.21 -0.43
CA VAL A 51 -14.13 -0.10 0.12
C VAL A 51 -13.98 -0.07 1.63
N MET A 52 -14.97 -0.60 2.33
CA MET A 52 -14.97 -0.74 3.79
C MET A 52 -15.32 -2.16 4.20
N GLY A 53 -14.72 -2.61 5.29
CA GLY A 53 -15.05 -3.89 5.91
C GLY A 53 -14.73 -3.91 7.39
N PHE A 54 -15.28 -4.90 8.08
CA PHE A 54 -15.25 -5.01 9.54
C PHE A 54 -15.49 -6.46 9.96
N ASP A 55 -14.98 -6.83 11.13
CA ASP A 55 -15.25 -8.11 11.79
C ASP A 55 -15.07 -9.34 10.87
N PRO A 56 -13.82 -9.61 10.42
CA PRO A 56 -13.53 -10.69 9.49
C PRO A 56 -13.89 -12.04 10.09
N LYS A 57 -14.23 -13.00 9.22
CA LYS A 57 -14.53 -14.39 9.58
C LYS A 57 -13.31 -15.13 10.13
N ILE A 58 -12.15 -14.86 9.55
CA ILE A 58 -10.86 -15.47 9.89
C ILE A 58 -9.80 -14.39 9.82
N ILE A 59 -8.90 -14.36 10.79
CA ILE A 59 -7.66 -13.59 10.73
C ILE A 59 -6.53 -14.56 10.37
N VAL A 60 -5.75 -14.22 9.35
CA VAL A 60 -4.68 -15.03 8.79
C VAL A 60 -3.36 -14.32 9.05
N LYS A 61 -2.46 -14.95 9.80
CA LYS A 61 -1.10 -14.46 10.06
C LYS A 61 -0.11 -15.40 9.42
N GLY A 62 0.66 -14.91 8.45
CA GLY A 62 1.68 -15.68 7.74
C GLY A 62 3.08 -15.39 8.29
N PHE A 63 3.82 -16.45 8.59
CA PHE A 63 5.23 -16.43 8.97
C PHE A 63 6.06 -17.17 7.92
N SER A 64 7.38 -17.21 8.10
CA SER A 64 8.28 -17.93 7.19
C SER A 64 8.08 -19.45 7.18
N ASP A 65 7.55 -20.01 8.26
CA ASP A 65 7.46 -21.45 8.50
C ASP A 65 6.03 -21.96 8.82
N ARG A 66 5.08 -21.04 8.98
CA ARG A 66 3.70 -21.38 9.32
C ARG A 66 2.70 -20.30 8.94
N VAL A 67 1.43 -20.69 8.95
CA VAL A 67 0.28 -19.79 8.94
C VAL A 67 -0.56 -20.07 10.17
N GLU A 68 -1.00 -19.01 10.85
CA GLU A 68 -1.95 -19.06 11.95
C GLU A 68 -3.31 -18.52 11.49
N LEU A 69 -4.35 -19.34 11.64
CA LEU A 69 -5.74 -19.01 11.34
C LEU A 69 -6.48 -18.81 12.65
N GLN A 70 -6.89 -17.59 12.93
CA GLN A 70 -7.70 -17.27 14.10
C GLN A 70 -9.17 -17.10 13.70
N HIS A 71 -10.02 -17.94 14.26
CA HIS A 71 -11.47 -17.96 14.02
C HIS A 71 -12.23 -17.10 15.04
N LYS A 72 -13.48 -16.74 14.73
CA LYS A 72 -14.34 -15.91 15.61
C LYS A 72 -14.62 -16.52 17.00
N ASP A 73 -14.60 -17.85 17.11
CA ASP A 73 -14.78 -18.54 18.39
C ASP A 73 -13.52 -18.51 19.28
N GLY A 74 -12.44 -17.87 18.81
CA GLY A 74 -11.14 -17.80 19.48
C GLY A 74 -10.22 -18.97 19.18
N THR A 75 -10.65 -19.96 18.39
CA THR A 75 -9.81 -21.09 17.98
C THR A 75 -8.68 -20.59 17.08
N ILE A 76 -7.45 -21.00 17.39
CA ILE A 76 -6.28 -20.77 16.55
C ILE A 76 -5.83 -22.10 15.95
N GLN A 77 -5.82 -22.18 14.63
CA GLN A 77 -5.27 -23.31 13.88
C GLN A 77 -3.92 -22.91 13.28
N THR A 78 -2.88 -23.69 13.55
CA THR A 78 -1.56 -23.50 12.93
C THR A 78 -1.35 -24.52 11.80
N ILE A 79 -0.96 -24.03 10.63
CA ILE A 79 -0.60 -24.83 9.46
C ILE A 79 0.89 -24.62 9.20
N GLN A 80 1.68 -25.70 9.23
CA GLN A 80 3.10 -25.64 8.90
C GLN A 80 3.26 -25.54 7.38
N THR A 81 3.96 -24.50 6.92
CA THR A 81 4.15 -24.21 5.49
C THR A 81 5.28 -23.20 5.30
N ASN A 82 6.02 -23.31 4.20
CA ASN A 82 6.97 -22.28 3.79
C ASN A 82 6.37 -21.34 2.73
N ASN A 83 5.09 -21.51 2.38
CA ASN A 83 4.39 -20.69 1.41
C ASN A 83 3.05 -20.22 2.00
N PRO A 84 3.04 -19.12 2.77
CA PRO A 84 1.82 -18.60 3.38
C PRO A 84 0.83 -18.02 2.35
N PHE A 85 1.29 -17.57 1.18
CA PHE A 85 0.40 -17.11 0.09
C PHE A 85 -0.47 -18.25 -0.45
N GLU A 86 0.09 -19.46 -0.59
CA GLU A 86 -0.69 -20.64 -1.02
C GLU A 86 -1.73 -21.06 0.02
N GLU A 87 -1.45 -20.93 1.32
CA GLU A 87 -2.48 -21.19 2.34
C GLU A 87 -3.56 -20.10 2.35
N LEU A 88 -3.19 -18.82 2.16
CA LEU A 88 -4.16 -17.73 2.03
C LEU A 88 -5.07 -17.96 0.82
N LYS A 89 -4.50 -18.36 -0.31
CA LYS A 89 -5.23 -18.69 -1.55
C LYS A 89 -6.26 -19.79 -1.35
N LYS A 90 -5.96 -20.83 -0.58
CA LYS A 90 -6.91 -21.91 -0.26
C LYS A 90 -8.12 -21.45 0.55
N LEU A 91 -8.01 -20.31 1.25
CA LEU A 91 -9.12 -19.71 2.00
C LEU A 91 -10.03 -18.86 1.13
N LEU A 92 -9.58 -18.48 -0.07
CA LEU A 92 -10.40 -17.68 -0.97
C LEU A 92 -11.39 -18.54 -1.75
N GLY A 93 -12.65 -18.10 -1.76
CA GLY A 93 -13.67 -18.59 -2.69
C GLY A 93 -13.40 -18.12 -4.12
N SER A 94 -14.22 -18.59 -5.05
CA SER A 94 -14.20 -18.15 -6.45
C SER A 94 -15.59 -17.66 -6.87
N VAL A 95 -15.65 -16.41 -7.33
CA VAL A 95 -16.87 -15.71 -7.70
C VAL A 95 -16.75 -15.21 -9.14
N SER A 96 -17.79 -15.39 -9.95
CA SER A 96 -17.77 -14.96 -11.35
C SER A 96 -18.28 -13.54 -11.56
N ASP A 97 -18.83 -12.90 -10.53
CA ASP A 97 -19.29 -11.51 -10.57
C ASP A 97 -18.10 -10.55 -10.67
N GLN A 98 -18.08 -9.77 -11.75
CA GLN A 98 -17.07 -8.77 -12.07
C GLN A 98 -17.66 -7.34 -12.07
N SER A 99 -18.85 -7.16 -11.47
CA SER A 99 -19.51 -5.85 -11.37
C SER A 99 -18.72 -4.84 -10.56
N HIS A 100 -17.91 -5.32 -9.61
CA HIS A 100 -17.05 -4.51 -8.76
C HIS A 100 -15.68 -5.19 -8.61
N ARG A 101 -14.61 -4.39 -8.45
CA ARG A 101 -13.26 -4.94 -8.19
C ARG A 101 -13.13 -5.65 -6.85
N TYR A 102 -13.96 -5.30 -5.88
CA TYR A 102 -13.99 -5.94 -4.57
C TYR A 102 -15.39 -6.43 -4.23
N LEU A 103 -15.51 -7.74 -4.01
CA LEU A 103 -16.72 -8.41 -3.55
C LEU A 103 -16.35 -9.42 -2.45
N GLY A 104 -15.62 -8.96 -1.43
CA GLY A 104 -15.13 -9.81 -0.34
C GLY A 104 -13.86 -10.58 -0.71
N GLY A 105 -13.20 -11.13 0.30
CA GLY A 105 -11.91 -11.80 0.17
C GLY A 105 -10.95 -11.46 1.30
N ALA A 106 -9.65 -11.56 1.01
CA ALA A 106 -8.59 -11.27 1.97
C ALA A 106 -8.20 -9.79 1.89
N VAL A 107 -8.28 -9.07 3.00
CA VAL A 107 -7.86 -7.66 3.10
C VAL A 107 -6.81 -7.52 4.20
N GLY A 108 -5.70 -6.86 3.89
CA GLY A 108 -4.59 -6.83 4.83
C GLY A 108 -3.32 -6.15 4.34
N ILE A 109 -2.22 -6.51 4.99
CA ILE A 109 -0.88 -6.00 4.74
C ILE A 109 0.10 -7.15 4.49
N VAL A 110 1.02 -6.93 3.56
CA VAL A 110 2.21 -7.75 3.33
C VAL A 110 3.41 -6.89 3.71
N ASN A 111 4.17 -7.30 4.71
CA ASN A 111 5.38 -6.61 5.12
C ASN A 111 6.47 -6.76 4.06
N TYR A 112 7.33 -5.75 3.89
CA TYR A 112 8.46 -5.78 2.96
C TYR A 112 9.29 -7.05 3.10
N ASP A 113 9.51 -7.49 4.34
CA ASP A 113 10.31 -8.67 4.66
C ASP A 113 9.73 -9.97 4.11
N ALA A 114 8.46 -10.01 3.70
CA ALA A 114 7.82 -11.13 3.02
C ALA A 114 8.50 -11.47 1.69
N ILE A 115 9.31 -10.58 1.12
CA ILE A 115 10.09 -10.87 -0.09
C ILE A 115 11.01 -12.08 0.09
N ARG A 116 11.44 -12.36 1.32
CA ARG A 116 12.27 -13.53 1.67
C ARG A 116 11.54 -14.87 1.52
N LEU A 117 10.23 -14.85 1.30
CA LEU A 117 9.46 -16.05 0.96
C LEU A 117 9.66 -16.48 -0.51
N VAL A 118 10.06 -15.56 -1.38
CA VAL A 118 10.16 -15.79 -2.83
C VAL A 118 11.55 -15.52 -3.40
N GLU A 119 12.35 -14.66 -2.75
CA GLU A 119 13.73 -14.35 -3.12
C GLU A 119 14.71 -14.71 -2.00
N ASN A 120 15.93 -15.13 -2.35
CA ASN A 120 16.97 -15.47 -1.39
C ASN A 120 17.76 -14.20 -0.97
N ILE A 121 17.20 -13.42 -0.06
CA ILE A 121 17.82 -12.21 0.51
C ILE A 121 18.33 -12.50 1.92
N PRO A 122 19.51 -11.97 2.32
CA PRO A 122 19.99 -12.02 3.69
C PRO A 122 18.94 -11.55 4.70
N LYS A 123 19.02 -12.07 5.92
CA LYS A 123 18.09 -11.79 7.02
C LYS A 123 18.88 -11.33 8.24
N THR A 124 19.63 -10.23 8.10
CA THR A 124 20.47 -9.70 9.18
C THR A 124 19.62 -9.15 10.33
N HIS A 125 18.43 -8.65 10.02
CA HIS A 125 17.47 -8.10 10.97
C HIS A 125 16.22 -8.98 11.03
N ASP A 126 16.03 -9.71 12.13
CA ASP A 126 14.86 -10.56 12.34
C ASP A 126 13.72 -9.80 13.02
N THR A 127 12.48 -10.19 12.73
CA THR A 127 11.28 -9.70 13.40
C THR A 127 10.39 -10.88 13.81
N PRO A 128 9.87 -10.91 15.05
CA PRO A 128 8.89 -11.91 15.47
C PRO A 128 7.50 -11.67 14.88
N GLU A 129 7.30 -10.53 14.23
CA GLU A 129 6.03 -10.15 13.61
C GLU A 129 5.70 -11.04 12.40
N PRO A 130 4.41 -11.31 12.13
CA PRO A 130 4.01 -11.98 10.90
C PRO A 130 4.47 -11.18 9.67
N LEU A 131 4.89 -11.89 8.63
CA LEU A 131 5.28 -11.32 7.34
C LEU A 131 4.06 -10.80 6.55
N MET A 132 2.86 -11.32 6.87
CA MET A 132 1.60 -10.86 6.29
C MET A 132 0.46 -11.08 7.27
N GLU A 133 -0.50 -10.17 7.30
CA GLU A 133 -1.69 -10.27 8.13
C GLU A 133 -2.93 -9.85 7.34
N PHE A 134 -3.89 -10.77 7.20
CA PHE A 134 -5.12 -10.58 6.41
C PHE A 134 -6.36 -10.95 7.22
N GLY A 135 -7.45 -10.20 7.06
CA GLY A 135 -8.79 -10.62 7.44
C GLY A 135 -9.54 -11.18 6.23
N ILE A 136 -10.31 -12.26 6.41
CA ILE A 136 -11.23 -12.80 5.41
C ILE A 136 -12.63 -12.21 5.64
N TYR A 137 -13.13 -11.43 4.66
CA TYR A 137 -14.40 -10.72 4.75
C TYR A 137 -15.40 -11.26 3.71
N ASP A 138 -16.57 -11.71 4.20
CA ASP A 138 -17.69 -12.23 3.39
C ASP A 138 -18.79 -11.17 3.16
N ASP A 139 -18.53 -9.93 3.54
CA ASP A 139 -19.41 -8.78 3.37
C ASP A 139 -18.61 -7.48 3.49
N GLY A 140 -19.24 -6.38 3.14
CA GLY A 140 -18.60 -5.07 3.21
C GLY A 140 -19.43 -3.98 2.54
N ILE A 141 -18.92 -2.76 2.60
CA ILE A 141 -19.57 -1.59 2.03
C ILE A 141 -18.71 -1.06 0.90
N LEU A 142 -19.36 -0.76 -0.22
CA LEU A 142 -18.77 -0.10 -1.38
C LEU A 142 -19.33 1.31 -1.46
N TYR A 143 -18.46 2.28 -1.73
CA TYR A 143 -18.86 3.65 -2.02
C TYR A 143 -18.41 4.00 -3.43
N ASP A 144 -19.39 4.20 -4.32
CA ASP A 144 -19.18 4.70 -5.67
C ASP A 144 -18.90 6.21 -5.58
N ASN A 145 -17.64 6.59 -5.81
CA ASN A 145 -17.20 7.98 -5.73
C ASN A 145 -17.72 8.83 -6.92
N VAL A 146 -18.11 8.18 -8.03
CA VAL A 146 -18.60 8.88 -9.23
C VAL A 146 -20.05 9.29 -9.03
N HIS A 147 -20.88 8.38 -8.53
CA HIS A 147 -22.31 8.61 -8.33
C HIS A 147 -22.69 8.99 -6.90
N ASN A 148 -21.72 9.03 -5.97
CA ASN A 148 -21.91 9.25 -4.54
C ASN A 148 -22.96 8.31 -3.93
N LYS A 149 -22.83 7.01 -4.22
CA LYS A 149 -23.77 5.97 -3.77
C LYS A 149 -23.09 4.93 -2.91
N LEU A 150 -23.79 4.50 -1.87
CA LEU A 150 -23.37 3.42 -0.99
C LEU A 150 -24.07 2.12 -1.36
N PHE A 151 -23.32 1.04 -1.32
CA PHE A 151 -23.82 -0.32 -1.50
C PHE A 151 -23.29 -1.20 -0.39
N TYR A 152 -24.10 -2.14 0.08
CA TYR A 152 -23.67 -3.22 0.96
C TYR A 152 -23.70 -4.52 0.17
N PHE A 153 -22.59 -5.26 0.19
CA PHE A 153 -22.54 -6.60 -0.37
C PHE A 153 -22.40 -7.63 0.74
N TYR A 154 -22.99 -8.81 0.53
CA TYR A 154 -22.86 -9.95 1.43
C TYR A 154 -23.09 -11.28 0.69
N TYR A 155 -22.55 -12.38 1.23
CA TYR A 155 -22.79 -13.74 0.70
C TYR A 155 -23.91 -14.47 1.46
N ASP A 156 -23.59 -15.05 2.61
CA ASP A 156 -24.49 -15.97 3.32
C ASP A 156 -25.44 -15.23 4.27
N GLU A 157 -24.95 -14.17 4.93
CA GLU A 157 -25.68 -13.45 5.97
C GLU A 157 -25.69 -11.95 5.67
N ASP A 158 -26.88 -11.35 5.64
CA ASP A 158 -27.03 -9.90 5.63
C ASP A 158 -26.81 -9.38 7.06
N ARG A 159 -25.67 -8.74 7.29
CA ARG A 159 -25.32 -8.15 8.59
C ARG A 159 -25.58 -6.64 8.62
N PHE A 160 -26.31 -6.09 7.65
CA PHE A 160 -26.54 -4.65 7.59
C PHE A 160 -27.26 -4.13 8.83
N ASP A 161 -28.35 -4.76 9.24
CA ASP A 161 -29.08 -4.34 10.45
C ASP A 161 -28.29 -4.59 11.75
N GLN A 162 -27.22 -5.39 11.69
CA GLN A 162 -26.32 -5.66 12.80
C GLN A 162 -25.21 -4.60 12.91
N PHE A 163 -25.12 -3.67 11.96
CA PHE A 163 -24.22 -2.53 12.03
C PHE A 163 -24.48 -1.73 13.30
N LYS A 164 -23.57 -1.88 14.27
CA LYS A 164 -23.49 -0.93 15.36
C LYS A 164 -22.83 0.31 14.80
N MET A 165 -23.63 1.33 14.51
CA MET A 165 -23.15 2.67 14.24
C MET A 165 -23.26 3.47 15.54
N LEU A 166 -22.12 3.69 16.20
CA LEU A 166 -22.06 4.62 17.32
C LEU A 166 -22.01 6.05 16.80
N GLU A 167 -22.14 7.02 17.72
CA GLU A 167 -21.81 8.40 17.41
C GLU A 167 -20.36 8.47 16.90
N GLY A 168 -20.17 9.18 15.79
CA GLY A 168 -18.89 9.34 15.12
C GLY A 168 -18.07 10.48 15.71
N ASP A 169 -18.14 10.70 17.01
CA ASP A 169 -17.36 11.76 17.64
C ASP A 169 -15.88 11.41 17.60
N PHE A 170 -15.07 12.44 17.35
CA PHE A 170 -13.61 12.31 17.31
C PHE A 170 -13.07 12.51 18.72
N GLY A 171 -12.30 11.54 19.21
CA GLY A 171 -11.63 11.61 20.50
C GLY A 171 -10.30 12.36 20.43
N GLU A 172 -9.73 12.61 21.61
CA GLU A 172 -8.37 13.13 21.73
C GLU A 172 -7.35 12.10 21.22
N PHE A 173 -6.32 12.58 20.53
CA PHE A 173 -5.14 11.81 20.17
C PHE A 173 -3.92 12.50 20.81
N GLN A 174 -2.93 11.72 21.23
CA GLN A 174 -1.70 12.23 21.82
C GLN A 174 -0.50 11.50 21.25
N VAL A 175 0.58 12.24 20.98
CA VAL A 175 1.86 11.68 20.53
C VAL A 175 3.00 12.20 21.39
N SER A 176 4.00 11.35 21.64
CA SER A 176 5.25 11.75 22.28
C SER A 176 6.12 12.58 21.34
N ASP A 177 7.31 12.96 21.81
CA ASP A 177 8.38 13.40 20.93
C ASP A 177 8.70 12.32 19.89
N ILE A 178 8.96 12.76 18.66
CA ILE A 178 9.28 11.90 17.53
C ILE A 178 10.80 11.78 17.43
N MET A 179 11.31 10.55 17.49
CA MET A 179 12.73 10.24 17.52
C MET A 179 13.17 9.53 16.23
N PRO A 180 14.07 10.14 15.42
CA PRO A 180 14.66 9.45 14.28
C PRO A 180 15.66 8.39 14.75
N ASN A 181 15.75 7.27 14.02
CA ASN A 181 16.74 6.22 14.31
C ASN A 181 18.12 6.48 13.69
N MET A 182 18.23 7.46 12.80
CA MET A 182 19.47 7.90 12.15
C MET A 182 19.49 9.42 12.03
N ASP A 183 20.62 10.02 12.43
CA ASP A 183 20.92 11.43 12.18
C ASP A 183 21.48 11.70 10.76
N GLU A 184 21.82 12.96 10.47
CA GLU A 184 22.33 13.36 9.15
C GLU A 184 23.69 12.73 8.83
N SER A 185 24.55 12.56 9.83
CA SER A 185 25.87 11.95 9.66
C SER A 185 25.72 10.46 9.34
N GLU A 186 24.93 9.74 10.14
CA GLU A 186 24.70 8.30 9.99
C GLU A 186 24.04 7.98 8.64
N PHE A 187 23.01 8.74 8.25
CA PHE A 187 22.37 8.55 6.95
C PHE A 187 23.33 8.89 5.79
N SER A 188 24.12 9.96 5.92
CA SER A 188 25.09 10.34 4.89
C SER A 188 26.18 9.29 4.68
N GLU A 189 26.60 8.59 5.74
CA GLU A 189 27.54 7.48 5.64
C GLU A 189 27.00 6.32 4.80
N ILE A 190 25.76 5.89 5.03
CA ILE A 190 25.15 4.81 4.25
C ILE A 190 24.84 5.23 2.81
N VAL A 191 24.51 6.51 2.56
CA VAL A 191 24.39 7.04 1.20
C VAL A 191 25.73 6.95 0.46
N ASN A 192 26.84 7.36 1.11
CA ASN A 192 28.17 7.27 0.48
C ASN A 192 28.59 5.82 0.20
N LYS A 193 28.24 4.87 1.09
CA LYS A 193 28.45 3.43 0.85
C LYS A 193 27.62 2.91 -0.32
N ALA A 194 26.34 3.27 -0.40
CA ALA A 194 25.48 2.93 -1.53
C ALA A 194 26.02 3.48 -2.86
N LYS A 195 26.55 4.70 -2.86
CA LYS A 195 27.23 5.27 -4.04
C LYS A 195 28.44 4.44 -4.45
N GLN A 196 29.22 3.92 -3.50
CA GLN A 196 30.33 3.03 -3.82
C GLN A 196 29.86 1.76 -4.54
N TYR A 197 28.79 1.12 -4.06
CA TYR A 197 28.17 -0.02 -4.77
C TYR A 197 27.73 0.32 -6.20
N ILE A 198 27.22 1.55 -6.42
CA ILE A 198 26.85 2.02 -7.75
C ILE A 198 28.09 2.22 -8.64
N TYR A 199 29.16 2.81 -8.11
CA TYR A 199 30.42 3.00 -8.85
C TYR A 199 31.10 1.69 -9.21
N ASP A 200 30.99 0.69 -8.33
CA ASP A 200 31.54 -0.65 -8.57
C ASP A 200 30.68 -1.48 -9.55
N GLY A 201 29.50 -0.98 -9.93
CA GLY A 201 28.61 -1.58 -10.92
C GLY A 201 27.67 -2.65 -10.36
N ASP A 202 27.49 -2.72 -9.05
CA ASP A 202 26.60 -3.69 -8.40
C ASP A 202 25.12 -3.37 -8.64
N VAL A 203 24.77 -2.08 -8.59
CA VAL A 203 23.41 -1.57 -8.79
C VAL A 203 23.42 -0.24 -9.55
N PHE A 204 22.34 0.05 -10.27
CA PHE A 204 22.09 1.38 -10.83
C PHE A 204 21.48 2.32 -9.78
N GLN A 205 20.66 1.77 -8.90
CA GLN A 205 19.96 2.48 -7.85
C GLN A 205 19.71 1.57 -6.65
N VAL A 206 19.77 2.12 -5.45
CA VAL A 206 19.28 1.50 -4.21
C VAL A 206 18.50 2.53 -3.39
N VAL A 207 17.40 2.12 -2.77
CA VAL A 207 16.53 3.02 -2.00
C VAL A 207 16.75 2.76 -0.52
N LEU A 208 17.44 3.68 0.15
CA LEU A 208 17.72 3.62 1.59
C LEU A 208 16.68 4.41 2.38
N SER A 209 16.41 4.00 3.61
CA SER A 209 15.37 4.59 4.45
C SER A 209 15.76 4.69 5.92
N ARG A 210 15.02 5.52 6.65
CA ARG A 210 15.17 5.70 8.09
C ARG A 210 13.80 5.88 8.77
N LYS A 211 13.74 5.54 10.05
CA LYS A 211 12.53 5.50 10.87
C LYS A 211 12.44 6.71 11.80
N PHE A 212 11.21 7.13 12.06
CA PHE A 212 10.80 8.17 13.00
C PHE A 212 9.82 7.53 13.99
N SER A 213 10.31 7.15 15.15
CA SER A 213 9.57 6.40 16.18
C SER A 213 8.91 7.35 17.17
N PHE A 214 7.76 6.96 17.71
CA PHE A 214 7.00 7.72 18.70
C PHE A 214 6.11 6.77 19.53
N ASP A 215 5.63 7.26 20.67
CA ASP A 215 4.52 6.67 21.38
C ASP A 215 3.24 7.44 21.06
N ALA A 216 2.11 6.74 20.85
CA ALA A 216 0.82 7.32 20.51
C ALA A 216 -0.31 6.72 21.35
N LYS A 217 -1.30 7.54 21.72
CA LYS A 217 -2.49 7.14 22.47
C LYS A 217 -3.73 7.86 21.97
N GLY A 218 -4.89 7.28 22.23
CA GLY A 218 -6.18 7.91 21.95
C GLY A 218 -6.74 7.56 20.57
N ASP A 219 -7.38 8.51 19.92
CA ASP A 219 -8.20 8.26 18.74
C ASP A 219 -7.41 8.32 17.41
N HIS A 220 -7.06 7.15 16.87
CA HIS A 220 -6.41 7.03 15.58
C HIS A 220 -7.24 7.53 14.38
N MET A 221 -8.58 7.60 14.49
CA MET A 221 -9.41 8.22 13.47
C MET A 221 -9.24 9.74 13.42
N THR A 222 -8.93 10.38 14.55
CA THR A 222 -8.57 11.82 14.59
C THR A 222 -7.30 12.06 13.81
N LEU A 223 -6.27 11.23 14.02
CA LEU A 223 -5.04 11.27 13.23
C LEU A 223 -5.30 11.08 11.73
N TYR A 224 -6.10 10.07 11.36
CA TYR A 224 -6.44 9.84 9.96
C TYR A 224 -7.22 11.01 9.33
N LYS A 225 -8.16 11.60 10.05
CA LYS A 225 -8.90 12.80 9.61
C LYS A 225 -7.94 13.93 9.24
N VAL A 226 -6.94 14.18 10.07
CA VAL A 226 -5.92 15.20 9.82
C VAL A 226 -5.08 14.85 8.61
N LEU A 227 -4.58 13.60 8.50
CA LEU A 227 -3.79 13.16 7.36
C LEU A 227 -4.57 13.27 6.03
N ARG A 228 -5.85 12.90 6.01
CA ARG A 228 -6.74 13.04 4.84
C ARG A 228 -6.82 14.48 4.34
N LYS A 229 -6.79 15.46 5.25
CA LYS A 229 -6.83 16.88 4.91
C LYS A 229 -5.46 17.38 4.42
N LEU A 230 -4.38 16.96 5.06
CA LEU A 230 -3.03 17.43 4.76
C LEU A 230 -2.45 16.83 3.48
N ASN A 231 -2.73 15.56 3.21
CA ASN A 231 -2.13 14.83 2.09
C ASN A 231 -3.12 13.87 1.41
N PRO A 232 -4.22 14.38 0.81
CA PRO A 232 -5.12 13.52 0.04
C PRO A 232 -4.38 12.87 -1.13
N SER A 233 -4.54 11.56 -1.26
CA SER A 233 -3.77 10.70 -2.17
C SER A 233 -4.68 9.68 -2.90
N PRO A 234 -4.21 9.05 -3.99
CA PRO A 234 -4.96 8.03 -4.71
C PRO A 234 -5.21 6.77 -3.88
N TYR A 235 -4.36 6.48 -2.90
CA TYR A 235 -4.52 5.36 -1.98
C TYR A 235 -4.47 5.84 -0.54
N MET A 236 -5.64 6.16 0.00
CA MET A 236 -5.82 6.46 1.41
C MET A 236 -6.32 5.21 2.12
N TYR A 237 -5.77 4.92 3.29
CA TYR A 237 -6.24 3.80 4.09
C TYR A 237 -6.16 4.06 5.58
N HIS A 238 -7.17 3.55 6.28
CA HIS A 238 -7.15 3.35 7.72
C HIS A 238 -7.54 1.90 7.97
N MET A 239 -6.65 1.11 8.56
CA MET A 239 -6.85 -0.31 8.80
C MET A 239 -6.50 -0.64 10.25
N LYS A 240 -7.46 -1.20 10.98
CA LYS A 240 -7.31 -1.75 12.33
C LYS A 240 -7.19 -3.27 12.23
N GLN A 241 -6.17 -3.82 12.88
CA GLN A 241 -5.92 -5.26 13.02
C GLN A 241 -5.56 -5.54 14.49
N GLY A 242 -6.57 -5.56 15.36
CA GLY A 242 -6.38 -5.75 16.79
C GLY A 242 -5.74 -4.52 17.45
N SER A 243 -4.54 -4.68 18.00
CA SER A 243 -3.73 -3.58 18.55
C SER A 243 -3.07 -2.72 17.46
N LYS A 244 -2.97 -3.26 16.23
CA LYS A 244 -2.29 -2.59 15.13
C LYS A 244 -3.24 -1.65 14.40
N THR A 245 -2.75 -0.46 14.08
CA THR A 245 -3.42 0.48 13.20
C THR A 245 -2.44 0.95 12.13
N THR A 246 -2.81 0.76 10.86
CA THR A 246 -2.07 1.27 9.71
C THR A 246 -2.87 2.43 9.10
N ILE A 247 -2.25 3.60 9.03
CA ILE A 247 -2.84 4.81 8.47
C ILE A 247 -1.94 5.29 7.35
N GLY A 248 -2.45 5.49 6.14
CA GLY A 248 -1.60 5.95 5.05
C GLY A 248 -2.30 6.74 3.96
N ALA A 249 -1.45 7.42 3.21
CA ALA A 249 -1.77 8.30 2.10
C ALA A 249 -0.77 8.02 0.96
N SER A 250 -0.78 6.78 0.48
CA SER A 250 0.18 6.32 -0.51
C SER A 250 -0.09 6.97 -1.87
N PRO A 251 0.94 7.55 -2.51
CA PRO A 251 0.81 8.10 -3.85
C PRO A 251 0.92 7.04 -4.95
N GLU A 252 1.32 5.80 -4.61
CA GLU A 252 1.81 4.84 -5.59
C GLU A 252 1.15 3.46 -5.45
N MET A 253 0.61 2.99 -6.58
CA MET A 253 0.06 1.64 -6.71
C MET A 253 1.18 0.65 -6.95
N LEU A 254 1.18 -0.47 -6.21
CA LEU A 254 2.07 -1.59 -6.49
C LEU A 254 1.55 -2.35 -7.72
N ILE A 255 0.32 -2.84 -7.63
CA ILE A 255 -0.33 -3.64 -8.67
C ILE A 255 -1.83 -3.60 -8.53
N ARG A 256 -2.50 -3.71 -9.66
CA ARG A 256 -3.92 -4.03 -9.74
C ARG A 256 -4.15 -5.13 -10.76
N VAL A 257 -5.04 -6.05 -10.42
CA VAL A 257 -5.58 -7.05 -11.34
C VAL A 257 -7.09 -6.85 -11.37
N THR A 258 -7.63 -6.57 -12.57
CA THR A 258 -9.08 -6.50 -12.80
C THR A 258 -9.42 -7.41 -13.96
N ASN A 259 -10.29 -8.41 -13.73
CA ASN A 259 -10.50 -9.52 -14.67
C ASN A 259 -9.17 -10.23 -15.01
N ASP A 260 -8.76 -10.19 -16.29
CA ASP A 260 -7.50 -10.71 -16.78
C ASP A 260 -6.48 -9.60 -17.10
N VAL A 261 -6.72 -8.36 -16.68
CA VAL A 261 -5.80 -7.23 -16.91
C VAL A 261 -4.97 -6.99 -15.66
N VAL A 262 -3.65 -7.10 -15.81
CA VAL A 262 -2.65 -6.69 -14.81
C VAL A 262 -2.16 -5.31 -15.18
N GLU A 263 -2.11 -4.40 -14.21
CA GLU A 263 -1.60 -3.05 -14.42
C GLU A 263 -0.73 -2.55 -13.26
N THR A 264 0.20 -1.67 -13.59
CA THR A 264 1.05 -0.92 -12.65
C THR A 264 1.23 0.52 -13.16
N PHE A 265 1.41 1.48 -12.25
CA PHE A 265 1.61 2.89 -12.57
C PHE A 265 2.98 3.36 -12.10
N PRO A 266 4.05 3.18 -12.89
CA PRO A 266 5.30 3.91 -12.69
C PRO A 266 5.05 5.41 -12.63
N ILE A 267 5.57 6.04 -11.58
CA ILE A 267 5.53 7.49 -11.34
C ILE A 267 6.95 7.96 -11.11
N ALA A 268 7.40 8.95 -11.88
CA ALA A 268 8.65 9.67 -11.63
C ALA A 268 8.52 11.12 -12.05
N GLY A 269 9.49 11.92 -11.61
CA GLY A 269 9.53 13.34 -11.87
C GLY A 269 8.43 14.11 -11.15
N THR A 270 8.82 15.22 -10.52
CA THR A 270 7.90 16.02 -9.72
C THR A 270 8.07 17.48 -10.03
N ARG A 271 6.97 18.17 -10.31
CA ARG A 271 6.91 19.64 -10.28
C ARG A 271 5.75 20.09 -9.41
N LYS A 272 5.93 21.21 -8.71
CA LYS A 272 4.87 21.81 -7.89
C LYS A 272 3.76 22.35 -8.79
N ILE A 273 2.51 22.19 -8.35
CA ILE A 273 1.37 22.91 -8.90
C ILE A 273 1.25 24.24 -8.17
N THR A 274 0.95 25.29 -8.92
CA THR A 274 0.73 26.65 -8.46
C THR A 274 -0.66 27.14 -8.87
N ASP A 275 -1.08 28.30 -8.38
CA ASP A 275 -2.37 28.90 -8.77
C ASP A 275 -2.36 29.50 -10.20
N ASP A 276 -1.22 29.41 -10.91
CA ASP A 276 -1.03 29.93 -12.27
C ASP A 276 -0.98 28.76 -13.27
N GLU A 277 -2.02 28.63 -14.09
CA GLU A 277 -2.16 27.58 -15.09
C GLU A 277 -1.11 27.65 -16.21
N GLU A 278 -0.71 28.85 -16.63
CA GLU A 278 0.33 29.00 -17.66
C GLU A 278 1.69 28.54 -17.11
N LYS A 279 1.98 28.91 -15.86
CA LYS A 279 3.17 28.42 -15.17
C LYS A 279 3.14 26.91 -14.96
N ASN A 280 1.99 26.34 -14.59
CA ASN A 280 1.84 24.90 -14.42
C ASN A 280 2.10 24.16 -15.73
N LYS A 281 1.63 24.71 -16.87
CA LYS A 281 1.90 24.18 -18.20
C LYS A 281 3.38 24.28 -18.56
N GLN A 282 4.04 25.41 -18.28
CA GLN A 282 5.48 25.55 -18.48
C GLN A 282 6.28 24.53 -17.65
N LEU A 283 5.92 24.33 -16.38
CA LEU A 283 6.56 23.33 -15.51
C LEU A 283 6.30 21.89 -16.00
N ALA A 284 5.12 21.63 -16.56
CA ALA A 284 4.79 20.33 -17.16
C ALA A 284 5.62 20.09 -18.42
N ASP A 285 5.72 21.10 -19.29
CA ASP A 285 6.54 21.05 -20.50
C ASP A 285 8.03 20.91 -20.15
N GLU A 286 8.52 21.63 -19.14
CA GLU A 286 9.89 21.49 -18.61
C GLU A 286 10.14 20.05 -18.14
N LEU A 287 9.23 19.49 -17.34
CA LEU A 287 9.34 18.13 -16.82
C LEU A 287 9.37 17.08 -17.95
N LEU A 288 8.58 17.27 -19.01
CA LEU A 288 8.56 16.39 -20.18
C LEU A 288 9.80 16.50 -21.08
N HIS A 289 10.66 17.50 -20.88
CA HIS A 289 11.92 17.68 -21.62
C HIS A 289 13.16 17.57 -20.72
N ASP A 290 12.98 17.28 -19.43
CA ASP A 290 14.07 17.03 -18.50
C ASP A 290 14.66 15.64 -18.76
N GLU A 291 15.83 15.60 -19.41
CA GLU A 291 16.48 14.35 -19.80
C GLU A 291 16.75 13.42 -18.62
N LYS A 292 17.01 13.96 -17.42
CA LYS A 292 17.23 13.16 -16.22
C LYS A 292 15.94 12.47 -15.79
N GLU A 293 14.86 13.23 -15.67
CA GLU A 293 13.55 12.73 -15.23
C GLU A 293 12.97 11.71 -16.22
N LEU A 294 13.16 11.96 -17.53
CA LEU A 294 12.75 11.02 -18.58
C LEU A 294 13.54 9.71 -18.52
N ALA A 295 14.85 9.77 -18.26
CA ALA A 295 15.69 8.58 -18.14
C ALA A 295 15.29 7.73 -16.94
N GLU A 296 15.10 8.36 -15.77
CA GLU A 296 14.63 7.69 -14.56
C GLU A 296 13.24 7.07 -14.77
N HIS A 297 12.31 7.82 -15.35
CA HIS A 297 10.97 7.32 -15.64
C HIS A 297 10.99 6.14 -16.61
N THR A 298 11.81 6.21 -17.67
CA THR A 298 11.94 5.12 -18.66
C THR A 298 12.44 3.84 -17.98
N MET A 299 13.42 3.95 -17.08
CA MET A 299 13.92 2.83 -16.30
C MET A 299 12.81 2.18 -15.47
N LEU A 300 11.98 2.97 -14.79
CA LEU A 300 10.85 2.45 -14.00
C LEU A 300 9.77 1.80 -14.87
N VAL A 301 9.50 2.35 -16.05
CA VAL A 301 8.59 1.74 -17.04
C VAL A 301 9.12 0.39 -17.49
N ASP A 302 10.41 0.29 -17.81
CA ASP A 302 11.00 -0.98 -18.21
C ASP A 302 11.02 -2.00 -17.08
N LEU A 303 11.25 -1.58 -15.84
CA LEU A 303 11.12 -2.44 -14.67
C LEU A 303 9.69 -2.96 -14.52
N GLY A 304 8.68 -2.07 -14.59
CA GLY A 304 7.28 -2.46 -14.51
C GLY A 304 6.86 -3.43 -15.62
N ARG A 305 7.35 -3.21 -16.85
CA ARG A 305 7.14 -4.12 -17.99
C ARG A 305 7.77 -5.49 -17.75
N ASN A 306 9.00 -5.53 -17.22
CA ASN A 306 9.69 -6.77 -16.90
C ASN A 306 8.97 -7.55 -15.80
N ASP A 307 8.54 -6.86 -14.74
CA ASP A 307 7.87 -7.48 -13.60
C ASP A 307 6.53 -8.11 -14.01
N ILE A 308 5.61 -7.36 -14.62
CA ILE A 308 4.31 -7.92 -15.05
C ILE A 308 4.46 -8.90 -16.22
N GLY A 309 5.51 -8.75 -17.04
CA GLY A 309 5.83 -9.65 -18.16
C GLY A 309 6.11 -11.09 -17.74
N ARG A 310 6.47 -11.34 -16.48
CA ARG A 310 6.66 -12.69 -15.93
C ARG A 310 5.35 -13.48 -15.83
N VAL A 311 4.22 -12.78 -15.66
CA VAL A 311 2.90 -13.38 -15.43
C VAL A 311 1.90 -13.10 -16.56
N CYS A 312 2.23 -12.20 -17.47
CA CYS A 312 1.36 -11.86 -18.60
C CYS A 312 1.60 -12.75 -19.83
N LYS A 313 0.58 -12.89 -20.67
CA LYS A 313 0.67 -13.56 -21.98
C LYS A 313 1.69 -12.83 -22.85
N TYR A 314 2.52 -13.61 -23.55
CA TYR A 314 3.52 -13.07 -24.46
C TYR A 314 2.91 -12.10 -25.48
N GLY A 315 3.56 -10.94 -25.68
CA GLY A 315 3.11 -9.91 -26.60
C GLY A 315 1.94 -9.05 -26.12
N THR A 316 1.45 -9.23 -24.89
CA THR A 316 0.33 -8.42 -24.35
C THR A 316 0.77 -7.27 -23.47
N VAL A 317 2.01 -7.26 -22.98
CA VAL A 317 2.54 -6.19 -22.12
C VAL A 317 2.90 -4.95 -22.94
N HIS A 318 2.27 -3.82 -22.65
CA HIS A 318 2.50 -2.55 -23.34
C HIS A 318 2.16 -1.36 -22.43
N PRO A 319 2.76 -0.18 -22.68
CA PRO A 319 2.28 1.06 -22.07
C PRO A 319 0.98 1.51 -22.75
N GLU A 320 -0.09 1.67 -21.99
CA GLU A 320 -1.38 2.20 -22.47
C GLU A 320 -1.30 3.72 -22.64
N GLU A 321 -0.83 4.40 -21.60
CA GLU A 321 -0.52 5.83 -21.61
C GLU A 321 0.97 6.02 -21.28
N LEU A 322 1.77 6.44 -22.25
CA LEU A 322 3.21 6.66 -22.05
C LEU A 322 3.51 8.13 -21.70
N MET A 323 4.24 8.34 -20.59
CA MET A 323 4.81 9.62 -20.18
C MET A 323 3.79 10.77 -20.15
N LYS A 324 2.63 10.53 -19.53
CA LYS A 324 1.60 11.55 -19.37
C LYS A 324 1.79 12.32 -18.08
N ILE A 325 1.61 13.64 -18.16
CA ILE A 325 1.54 14.46 -16.96
C ILE A 325 0.19 14.23 -16.29
N LYS A 326 0.21 13.73 -15.05
CA LYS A 326 -0.98 13.64 -14.19
C LYS A 326 -0.82 14.61 -13.03
N ARG A 327 -1.90 15.35 -12.76
CA ARG A 327 -1.97 16.33 -11.67
C ARG A 327 -2.54 15.68 -10.42
N PHE A 328 -1.91 15.99 -9.30
CA PHE A 328 -2.37 15.68 -7.94
C PHE A 328 -2.59 17.00 -7.20
N SER A 329 -2.95 16.97 -5.92
CA SER A 329 -3.37 18.17 -5.17
C SER A 329 -2.34 19.31 -5.17
N HIS A 330 -1.05 18.99 -5.04
CA HIS A 330 0.03 19.97 -4.87
C HIS A 330 1.19 19.80 -5.87
N VAL A 331 1.15 18.73 -6.66
CA VAL A 331 2.25 18.32 -7.53
C VAL A 331 1.70 17.69 -8.81
N GLN A 332 2.53 17.67 -9.85
CA GLN A 332 2.30 16.93 -11.07
C GLN A 332 3.49 16.02 -11.35
N HIS A 333 3.21 14.84 -11.92
CA HIS A 333 4.19 13.79 -12.17
C HIS A 333 4.13 13.29 -13.61
N ILE A 334 5.24 12.73 -14.09
CA ILE A 334 5.23 11.87 -15.27
C ILE A 334 4.68 10.52 -14.81
N VAL A 335 3.63 10.05 -15.47
CA VAL A 335 2.98 8.79 -15.18
C VAL A 335 2.91 7.97 -16.46
N THR A 336 3.24 6.70 -16.35
CA THR A 336 2.98 5.73 -17.41
C THR A 336 2.11 4.62 -16.85
N GLN A 337 1.04 4.26 -17.55
CA GLN A 337 0.25 3.07 -17.23
C GLN A 337 0.81 1.90 -18.03
N VAL A 338 1.32 0.87 -17.36
CA VAL A 338 1.79 -0.36 -18.00
C VAL A 338 0.76 -1.45 -17.75
N VAL A 339 0.25 -2.05 -18.83
CA VAL A 339 -0.79 -3.07 -18.77
C VAL A 339 -0.35 -4.36 -19.46
N GLY A 340 -0.92 -5.49 -19.04
CA GLY A 340 -0.74 -6.79 -19.69
C GLY A 340 -1.92 -7.71 -19.41
N LYS A 341 -2.08 -8.76 -20.23
CA LYS A 341 -3.11 -9.78 -19.97
C LYS A 341 -2.53 -10.92 -19.17
N LEU A 342 -3.07 -11.19 -17.98
CA LEU A 342 -2.67 -12.31 -17.13
C LEU A 342 -2.77 -13.63 -17.91
N ASP A 343 -1.70 -14.43 -17.87
CA ASP A 343 -1.70 -15.79 -18.42
C ASP A 343 -2.61 -16.67 -17.55
N SER A 344 -3.45 -17.49 -18.17
CA SER A 344 -4.42 -18.36 -17.50
C SER A 344 -3.80 -19.39 -16.55
N LYS A 345 -2.48 -19.58 -16.61
CA LYS A 345 -1.74 -20.45 -15.67
C LYS A 345 -1.39 -19.76 -14.34
N TYR A 346 -1.57 -18.44 -14.26
CA TYR A 346 -1.30 -17.62 -13.08
C TYR A 346 -2.59 -17.01 -12.54
N ASP A 347 -2.54 -16.57 -11.28
CA ASP A 347 -3.60 -15.81 -10.63
C ASP A 347 -3.10 -14.47 -10.06
N MET A 348 -3.97 -13.79 -9.31
CA MET A 348 -3.67 -12.50 -8.68
C MET A 348 -2.54 -12.57 -7.63
N PHE A 349 -2.30 -13.72 -6.99
CA PHE A 349 -1.19 -13.89 -6.04
C PHE A 349 0.13 -14.03 -6.77
N ASP A 350 0.15 -14.76 -7.89
CA ASP A 350 1.33 -14.82 -8.76
C ASP A 350 1.68 -13.43 -9.31
N ALA A 351 0.65 -12.68 -9.75
CA ALA A 351 0.83 -11.31 -10.23
C ALA A 351 1.38 -10.38 -9.15
N PHE A 352 0.85 -10.44 -7.94
CA PHE A 352 1.37 -9.69 -6.79
C PHE A 352 2.83 -10.02 -6.50
N GLN A 353 3.17 -11.31 -6.40
CA GLN A 353 4.55 -11.76 -6.13
C GLN A 353 5.53 -11.39 -7.24
N ALA A 354 5.05 -11.26 -8.49
CA ALA A 354 5.91 -10.89 -9.62
C ALA A 354 6.46 -9.46 -9.52
N VAL A 355 5.69 -8.54 -8.93
CA VAL A 355 6.07 -7.12 -8.78
C VAL A 355 6.64 -6.78 -7.41
N PHE A 356 6.38 -7.60 -6.38
CA PHE A 356 6.72 -7.29 -4.99
C PHE A 356 8.21 -7.49 -4.67
N PRO A 357 8.84 -6.61 -3.86
CA PRO A 357 8.43 -5.23 -3.58
C PRO A 357 8.67 -4.35 -4.81
N ALA A 358 8.07 -3.15 -4.81
CA ALA A 358 8.26 -2.22 -5.90
C ALA A 358 9.73 -1.77 -6.04
N GLY A 359 10.16 -1.52 -7.28
CA GLY A 359 11.49 -1.01 -7.59
C GLY A 359 11.78 0.37 -6.98
N THR A 360 10.75 1.21 -6.91
CA THR A 360 10.79 2.58 -6.35
C THR A 360 11.09 2.62 -4.85
N VAL A 361 10.98 1.49 -4.16
CA VAL A 361 11.30 1.34 -2.73
C VAL A 361 12.41 0.32 -2.47
N SER A 362 12.99 -0.28 -3.50
CA SER A 362 14.09 -1.24 -3.38
C SER A 362 15.30 -0.79 -4.17
N GLY A 363 15.25 -0.89 -5.50
CA GLY A 363 16.30 -0.46 -6.42
C GLY A 363 16.38 -1.31 -7.67
N ALA A 364 17.46 -1.16 -8.42
CA ALA A 364 17.69 -1.86 -9.68
C ALA A 364 19.17 -2.23 -9.84
N PRO A 365 19.53 -3.51 -10.09
CA PRO A 365 18.68 -4.70 -10.07
C PRO A 365 18.06 -4.99 -8.69
N LYS A 366 16.79 -5.43 -8.66
CA LYS A 366 15.97 -5.53 -7.44
C LYS A 366 16.62 -6.38 -6.34
N VAL A 367 17.01 -7.62 -6.64
CA VAL A 367 17.61 -8.55 -5.67
C VAL A 367 18.87 -7.97 -5.03
N ARG A 368 19.81 -7.48 -5.85
CA ARG A 368 21.08 -6.91 -5.34
C ARG A 368 20.86 -5.65 -4.51
N ALA A 369 19.92 -4.79 -4.92
CA ALA A 369 19.56 -3.61 -4.12
C ALA A 369 18.99 -3.99 -2.74
N MET A 370 18.19 -5.07 -2.65
CA MET A 370 17.65 -5.55 -1.38
C MET A 370 18.72 -6.16 -0.47
N GLU A 371 19.75 -6.81 -1.01
CA GLU A 371 20.92 -7.25 -0.24
C GLU A 371 21.67 -6.07 0.37
N ILE A 372 21.88 -5.00 -0.41
CA ILE A 372 22.52 -3.77 0.06
C ILE A 372 21.65 -3.08 1.12
N ILE A 373 20.33 -3.09 0.97
CA ILE A 373 19.40 -2.57 2.00
C ILE A 373 19.54 -3.34 3.31
N ASP A 374 19.56 -4.67 3.27
CA ASP A 374 19.73 -5.51 4.47
C ASP A 374 21.10 -5.30 5.15
N GLU A 375 22.12 -4.92 4.39
CA GLU A 375 23.46 -4.58 4.91
C GLU A 375 23.53 -3.18 5.53
N LEU A 376 22.91 -2.18 4.89
CA LEU A 376 23.09 -0.77 5.22
C LEU A 376 22.02 -0.20 6.17
N GLU A 377 20.80 -0.73 6.15
CA GLU A 377 19.78 -0.36 7.14
C GLU A 377 20.02 -1.11 8.46
N ASN A 378 19.71 -0.50 9.61
CA ASN A 378 20.00 -1.07 10.93
C ASN A 378 18.87 -1.93 11.50
N GLU A 379 17.73 -1.99 10.82
CA GLU A 379 16.52 -2.66 11.29
C GLU A 379 15.68 -3.18 10.11
N ALA A 380 14.87 -4.22 10.37
CA ALA A 380 13.89 -4.69 9.40
C ALA A 380 12.84 -3.61 9.09
N ARG A 381 12.36 -3.56 7.85
CA ARG A 381 11.37 -2.56 7.41
C ARG A 381 9.97 -2.86 7.93
N GLY A 382 9.63 -4.13 8.14
CA GLY A 382 8.30 -4.55 8.51
C GLY A 382 7.27 -4.05 7.49
N PRO A 383 6.21 -3.34 7.90
CA PRO A 383 5.18 -2.89 6.98
C PRO A 383 5.62 -1.78 6.03
N TYR A 384 6.68 -1.01 6.33
CA TYR A 384 7.17 0.03 5.42
C TYR A 384 7.69 -0.57 4.11
N ALA A 385 7.35 0.05 2.98
CA ALA A 385 7.69 -0.44 1.63
C ALA A 385 7.10 -1.82 1.29
N GLY A 386 6.24 -2.37 2.16
CA GLY A 386 5.38 -3.50 1.89
C GLY A 386 4.18 -3.10 1.02
N ALA A 387 3.07 -3.81 1.18
CA ALA A 387 1.85 -3.57 0.41
C ALA A 387 0.59 -3.63 1.28
N VAL A 388 -0.32 -2.68 1.09
CA VAL A 388 -1.64 -2.63 1.75
C VAL A 388 -2.71 -2.72 0.69
N GLY A 389 -3.67 -3.63 0.87
CA GLY A 389 -4.68 -3.88 -0.16
C GLY A 389 -5.50 -5.14 0.06
N TYR A 390 -6.03 -5.67 -1.03
CA TYR A 390 -6.90 -6.84 -1.00
C TYR A 390 -6.70 -7.82 -2.15
N PHE A 391 -7.03 -9.08 -1.88
CA PHE A 391 -7.29 -10.15 -2.85
C PHE A 391 -8.78 -10.50 -2.78
N SER A 392 -9.54 -10.29 -3.85
CA SER A 392 -10.98 -10.51 -3.87
C SER A 392 -11.36 -11.90 -4.38
N TYR A 393 -12.52 -12.42 -3.96
CA TYR A 393 -13.04 -13.72 -4.40
C TYR A 393 -13.28 -13.82 -5.91
N ASN A 394 -13.41 -12.70 -6.62
CA ASN A 394 -13.57 -12.68 -8.07
C ASN A 394 -12.25 -12.67 -8.85
N GLY A 395 -11.11 -12.84 -8.17
CA GLY A 395 -9.78 -12.87 -8.79
C GLY A 395 -9.18 -11.49 -9.04
N CYS A 396 -9.84 -10.41 -8.63
CA CYS A 396 -9.27 -9.08 -8.65
C CYS A 396 -8.38 -8.82 -7.43
N CYS A 397 -7.36 -7.99 -7.57
CA CYS A 397 -6.57 -7.47 -6.46
C CYS A 397 -6.20 -6.00 -6.69
N ASP A 398 -5.98 -5.25 -5.62
CA ASP A 398 -5.52 -3.87 -5.68
C ASP A 398 -4.67 -3.59 -4.44
N PHE A 399 -3.40 -3.26 -4.65
CA PHE A 399 -2.43 -3.02 -3.59
C PHE A 399 -1.68 -1.71 -3.82
N ALA A 400 -1.64 -0.88 -2.78
CA ALA A 400 -0.77 0.27 -2.69
C ALA A 400 0.57 -0.13 -2.08
N ILE A 401 1.64 0.57 -2.43
CA ILE A 401 2.91 0.47 -1.71
C ILE A 401 2.72 1.15 -0.34
N ALA A 402 3.17 0.50 0.73
CA ALA A 402 3.04 0.98 2.10
C ALA A 402 4.08 2.07 2.45
N ILE A 403 3.99 3.20 1.75
CA ILE A 403 4.76 4.43 1.95
C ILE A 403 3.82 5.57 2.36
N ARG A 404 4.38 6.70 2.81
CA ARG A 404 3.59 7.83 3.33
C ARG A 404 2.57 7.38 4.38
N SER A 405 3.04 6.52 5.27
CA SER A 405 2.23 5.73 6.20
C SER A 405 2.73 5.87 7.63
N ILE A 406 1.79 5.73 8.55
CA ILE A 406 1.95 5.71 10.00
C ILE A 406 1.53 4.32 10.46
N PHE A 407 2.43 3.62 11.14
CA PHE A 407 2.18 2.28 11.67
C PHE A 407 2.20 2.36 13.19
N ILE A 408 1.13 1.90 13.83
CA ILE A 408 0.97 1.91 15.29
C ILE A 408 0.66 0.48 15.74
N ASP A 409 1.33 -0.01 16.77
CA ASP A 409 1.02 -1.26 17.47
C ASP A 409 0.95 -1.02 18.97
N GLY A 410 -0.26 -1.09 19.51
CA GLY A 410 -0.54 -0.69 20.88
C GLY A 410 -0.25 0.80 21.06
N ASP A 411 0.69 1.12 21.95
CA ASP A 411 1.11 2.50 22.24
C ASP A 411 2.33 2.94 21.41
N LYS A 412 2.98 2.05 20.65
CA LYS A 412 4.20 2.38 19.90
C LYS A 412 3.88 2.57 18.43
N GLY A 413 4.50 3.56 17.79
CA GLY A 413 4.36 3.75 16.36
C GLY A 413 5.62 4.27 15.69
N PHE A 414 5.60 4.22 14.37
CA PHE A 414 6.66 4.80 13.55
C PHE A 414 6.13 5.29 12.20
N VAL A 415 6.85 6.25 11.64
CA VAL A 415 6.83 6.62 10.22
C VAL A 415 8.19 6.24 9.65
N GLN A 416 8.24 5.69 8.45
CA GLN A 416 9.51 5.41 7.77
C GLN A 416 9.49 6.05 6.39
N SER A 417 10.65 6.55 5.96
CA SER A 417 10.81 7.34 4.75
C SER A 417 12.18 7.12 4.16
N GLY A 418 12.27 7.09 2.82
CA GLY A 418 13.50 6.78 2.10
C GLY A 418 13.72 7.60 0.84
N ALA A 419 14.93 7.50 0.33
CA ALA A 419 15.44 8.22 -0.82
C ALA A 419 16.15 7.26 -1.79
N GLY A 420 15.97 7.48 -3.09
CA GLY A 420 16.59 6.69 -4.14
C GLY A 420 18.02 7.18 -4.37
N ILE A 421 19.01 6.33 -4.11
CA ILE A 421 20.41 6.67 -4.23
C ILE A 421 20.89 6.30 -5.63
N VAL A 422 21.42 7.29 -6.33
CA VAL A 422 22.04 7.19 -7.65
C VAL A 422 23.47 7.76 -7.62
N SER A 423 24.23 7.60 -8.70
CA SER A 423 25.65 7.99 -8.73
C SER A 423 25.91 9.48 -8.42
N ASP A 424 24.96 10.36 -8.77
CA ASP A 424 25.01 11.81 -8.57
C ASP A 424 24.30 12.27 -7.28
N SER A 425 23.74 11.36 -6.48
CA SER A 425 23.09 11.69 -5.21
C SER A 425 24.02 12.46 -4.28
N VAL A 426 23.47 13.48 -3.61
CA VAL A 426 24.17 14.30 -2.63
C VAL A 426 23.65 13.95 -1.25
N PRO A 427 24.47 13.37 -0.34
CA PRO A 427 24.00 12.83 0.95
C PRO A 427 23.09 13.77 1.75
N GLU A 428 23.44 15.05 1.83
CA GLU A 428 22.67 16.06 2.55
C GLU A 428 21.30 16.33 1.90
N TYR A 429 21.18 16.18 0.58
CA TYR A 429 19.92 16.34 -0.13
C TYR A 429 19.02 15.12 0.04
N GLU A 430 19.60 13.91 -0.01
CA GLU A 430 18.86 12.66 0.23
C GLU A 430 18.31 12.62 1.66
N PHE A 431 19.11 13.05 2.64
CA PHE A 431 18.66 13.19 4.03
C PHE A 431 17.44 14.11 4.13
N LYS A 432 17.51 15.31 3.56
CA LYS A 432 16.39 16.28 3.54
C LYS A 432 15.18 15.74 2.80
N GLU A 433 15.39 14.97 1.74
CA GLU A 433 14.30 14.33 1.02
C GLU A 433 13.54 13.34 1.91
N THR A 434 14.24 12.54 2.73
CA THR A 434 13.55 11.67 3.70
C THR A 434 12.70 12.46 4.71
N GLU A 435 13.15 13.65 5.16
CA GLU A 435 12.39 14.54 6.04
C GLU A 435 11.16 15.12 5.35
N HIS A 436 11.34 15.63 4.14
CA HIS A 436 10.24 16.15 3.34
C HIS A 436 9.20 15.06 3.04
N LYS A 437 9.67 13.84 2.75
CA LYS A 437 8.80 12.69 2.51
C LYS A 437 8.06 12.26 3.79
N ALA A 438 8.69 12.34 4.96
CA ALA A 438 8.04 12.06 6.24
C ALA A 438 7.09 13.19 6.69
N GLY A 439 7.35 14.42 6.25
CA GLY A 439 6.80 15.65 6.81
C GLY A 439 5.28 15.68 6.96
N ALA A 440 4.52 15.24 5.96
CA ALA A 440 3.06 15.23 6.03
C ALA A 440 2.51 14.35 7.18
N MET A 441 3.12 13.18 7.40
CA MET A 441 2.72 12.28 8.49
C MET A 441 3.17 12.82 9.85
N LEU A 442 4.38 13.38 9.93
CA LEU A 442 4.88 14.00 11.17
C LEU A 442 4.05 15.23 11.55
N GLN A 443 3.62 16.01 10.58
CA GLN A 443 2.70 17.13 10.76
C GLN A 443 1.32 16.64 11.22
N ALA A 444 0.79 15.58 10.59
CA ALA A 444 -0.48 15.00 11.00
C ALA A 444 -0.46 14.51 12.46
N LEU A 445 0.63 13.87 12.89
CA LEU A 445 0.82 13.46 14.29
C LEU A 445 0.78 14.65 15.25
N LYS A 446 1.46 15.74 14.90
CA LYS A 446 1.51 16.97 15.73
C LYS A 446 0.18 17.72 15.76
N GLU A 447 -0.50 17.85 14.62
CA GLU A 447 -1.78 18.54 14.51
C GLU A 447 -2.93 17.75 15.15
N ALA A 448 -2.91 16.42 15.07
CA ALA A 448 -3.90 15.58 15.74
C ALA A 448 -3.73 15.55 17.27
N SER A 449 -2.55 15.92 17.77
CA SER A 449 -2.24 15.98 19.20
C SER A 449 -2.53 17.34 19.85
N GLN A 450 -3.06 18.29 19.08
CA GLN A 450 -3.52 19.62 19.53
C GLN A 450 -5.02 19.61 19.73
#